data_AF-A0A431L034-F1
#
_entry.id   AF-A0A431L034-F1
#
_cell.length_a   1.000
_cell.length_b   1.000
_cell.length_c   1.000
_cell.angle_alpha   90.00
_cell.angle_beta   90.00
_cell.angle_gamma   90.00
#
_symmetry.space_group_name_H-M   'P 1'
#
loop_
_entity.id
_entity.type
_entity.pdbx_description
1 polymer ?
#
loop_
_entity_poly.entity_id
_entity_poly.type
_entity_poly.pdbx_seq_one_letter_code
_entity_poly.pdbx_strand_id
1 'polypeptide(L)'
;MSSKRTRTKSMPVVADHGSVVPTREHALKTMLTDQEAEKRLRALTDNYRFKSYFEPPADMQASLKAMRKDLSEVPVLGKDGKVTDVFAKFEADKLMSARDKELIWKCLALVREAFLRMENIDPSVGKPPVRGGYQWNMNWKHIRAEIDQVLEAAKLLNLNASETRDAIIASIFSDAIKTKSNFIIHNIHGAYGAAQALSYILDVRDPDNLAAIEEIARAVREHQIAPPEFMARVVTILIQKKLQGRGEAKTDTVCDIGQGGAIEQIYSKIADPFNRSYLNVELTKIAFNEEERRLLKLIEIDEWYVPHPDNPQSKIAHAVIAGDHSINYNHPEGFAKIALIRGPDTEAIFEDPTVLHSLDSAVNSFADSFRVIRPEVHSLALSGLRRTKTAVERVTRIMRELFSGIIIGPKEEPTTGIQKVLQAIEKAHDKDPELFTVEHKRISGAGREYHDKVVEHIGDLLQDWFDTQGSIPFNPKDKVEPGALKLPYWNTPLKYPERDEHGRVDLSSLNELQRKQFAFAERIREIAVELLRAEQWIF
;
A
#
# COMPACT_ATOMS: atom_id res chain seq x y z
N MET A 1 -31.34 81.39 -18.97
CA MET A 1 -31.35 80.82 -20.33
C MET A 1 -31.88 79.39 -20.25
N SER A 2 -32.71 79.05 -21.22
CA SER A 2 -33.68 77.95 -21.25
C SER A 2 -33.06 76.59 -21.58
N SER A 3 -33.88 75.54 -21.37
CA SER A 3 -33.90 74.24 -22.06
C SER A 3 -33.21 73.08 -21.33
N LYS A 4 -33.82 71.90 -21.12
CA LYS A 4 -35.18 71.37 -21.36
C LYS A 4 -35.29 70.10 -20.51
N ARG A 5 -36.47 69.88 -19.92
CA ARG A 5 -36.92 68.57 -19.41
C ARG A 5 -37.14 67.61 -20.57
N THR A 6 -36.80 66.34 -20.38
CA THR A 6 -37.47 65.22 -21.04
C THR A 6 -37.69 64.08 -20.04
N ARG A 7 -38.95 63.66 -20.00
CA ARG A 7 -39.55 62.63 -19.15
C ARG A 7 -40.08 61.58 -20.12
N THR A 8 -39.65 60.33 -20.02
CA THR A 8 -40.23 59.18 -20.75
C THR A 8 -40.20 58.00 -19.79
N LYS A 9 -41.32 57.72 -19.14
CA LYS A 9 -42.35 56.72 -19.51
C LYS A 9 -41.82 55.29 -19.43
N SER A 10 -42.14 54.68 -18.29
CA SER A 10 -42.27 53.25 -18.07
C SER A 10 -43.26 52.61 -19.04
N MET A 11 -42.87 51.49 -19.65
CA MET A 11 -43.74 50.49 -20.26
C MET A 11 -43.15 49.08 -20.00
N PRO A 12 -44.00 48.04 -20.02
CA PRO A 12 -43.83 46.83 -19.23
C PRO A 12 -42.90 45.83 -19.92
N VAL A 13 -42.05 45.16 -19.13
CA VAL A 13 -41.34 43.98 -19.63
C VAL A 13 -42.32 42.82 -19.58
N VAL A 14 -42.63 42.37 -20.80
CA VAL A 14 -43.39 41.19 -21.17
C VAL A 14 -42.80 39.96 -20.47
N ALA A 15 -43.69 39.14 -19.90
CA ALA A 15 -43.36 37.80 -19.45
C ALA A 15 -42.92 36.98 -20.66
N ASP A 16 -41.61 36.75 -20.78
CA ASP A 16 -41.06 35.87 -21.78
C ASP A 16 -41.22 34.42 -21.30
N HIS A 17 -42.07 33.68 -22.00
CA HIS A 17 -42.17 32.24 -21.91
C HIS A 17 -40.89 31.63 -22.51
N GLY A 18 -39.80 31.72 -21.76
CA GLY A 18 -38.56 31.00 -22.02
C GLY A 18 -38.76 29.53 -21.64
N SER A 19 -38.65 28.67 -22.64
CA SER A 19 -38.75 27.22 -22.56
C SER A 19 -38.03 26.65 -21.34
N VAL A 20 -38.79 25.96 -20.49
CA VAL A 20 -38.23 24.96 -19.57
C VAL A 20 -37.56 23.90 -20.45
N VAL A 21 -36.24 23.94 -20.53
CA VAL A 21 -35.44 22.81 -21.00
C VAL A 21 -35.74 21.66 -20.04
N PRO A 22 -36.27 20.51 -20.51
CA PRO A 22 -36.57 19.40 -19.62
C PRO A 22 -35.27 18.91 -18.98
N THR A 23 -35.20 19.06 -17.66
CA THR A 23 -34.22 18.38 -16.81
C THR A 23 -34.34 16.87 -17.04
N ARG A 24 -33.22 16.24 -17.44
CA ARG A 24 -32.94 14.80 -17.50
C ARG A 24 -34.16 13.90 -17.24
N GLU A 25 -34.72 13.38 -18.33
CA GLU A 25 -35.52 12.16 -18.31
C GLU A 25 -34.78 11.07 -17.52
N HIS A 26 -35.28 10.71 -16.35
CA HIS A 26 -35.18 9.34 -15.85
C HIS A 26 -36.07 8.49 -16.76
N ALA A 27 -35.54 8.10 -17.92
CA ALA A 27 -36.03 6.90 -18.57
C ALA A 27 -35.91 5.78 -17.52
N LEU A 28 -37.04 5.19 -17.14
CA LEU A 28 -37.10 4.00 -16.28
C LEU A 28 -36.17 2.95 -16.90
N LYS A 29 -34.94 2.83 -16.40
CA LYS A 29 -34.03 1.77 -16.81
C LYS A 29 -34.68 0.47 -16.36
N THR A 30 -35.04 -0.38 -17.31
CA THR A 30 -35.62 -1.69 -17.02
C THR A 30 -34.60 -2.49 -16.20
N MET A 31 -35.05 -3.03 -15.07
CA MET A 31 -34.26 -3.97 -14.27
C MET A 31 -33.79 -5.12 -15.15
N LEU A 32 -32.56 -5.58 -14.95
CA LEU A 32 -32.05 -6.76 -15.62
C LEU A 32 -32.82 -8.00 -15.15
N THR A 33 -32.96 -8.99 -16.04
CA THR A 33 -33.43 -10.30 -15.62
C THR A 33 -32.39 -10.99 -14.72
N ASP A 34 -32.83 -11.91 -13.86
CA ASP A 34 -31.92 -12.68 -13.00
C ASP A 34 -30.84 -13.42 -13.83
N GLN A 35 -31.19 -13.89 -15.03
CA GLN A 35 -30.24 -14.58 -15.92
C GLN A 35 -29.17 -13.63 -16.49
N GLU A 36 -29.54 -12.41 -16.87
CA GLU A 36 -28.60 -11.42 -17.37
C GLU A 36 -27.67 -10.92 -16.26
N ALA A 37 -28.23 -10.63 -15.08
CA ALA A 37 -27.47 -10.20 -13.91
C ALA A 37 -26.48 -11.29 -13.48
N GLU A 38 -26.93 -12.56 -13.37
CA GLU A 38 -26.08 -13.70 -13.02
C GLU A 38 -24.98 -13.93 -14.07
N LYS A 39 -25.29 -13.84 -15.37
CA LYS A 39 -24.28 -14.00 -16.43
C LYS A 39 -23.19 -12.94 -16.33
N ARG A 40 -23.56 -11.68 -16.12
CA ARG A 40 -22.60 -10.58 -15.95
C ARG A 40 -21.78 -10.76 -14.68
N LEU A 41 -22.43 -11.10 -13.56
CA LEU A 41 -21.75 -11.28 -12.28
C LEU A 41 -20.77 -12.46 -12.30
N ARG A 42 -21.10 -13.57 -12.97
CA ARG A 42 -20.15 -14.69 -13.19
C ARG A 42 -18.92 -14.26 -13.96
N ALA A 43 -19.08 -13.42 -14.98
CA ALA A 43 -17.93 -12.89 -15.73
C ALA A 43 -17.08 -11.94 -14.87
N LEU A 44 -17.70 -11.11 -14.03
CA LEU A 44 -17.00 -10.17 -13.16
C LEU A 44 -16.27 -10.83 -11.98
N THR A 45 -16.70 -12.02 -11.57
CA THR A 45 -16.17 -12.72 -10.38
C THR A 45 -15.31 -13.93 -10.71
N ASP A 46 -15.02 -14.17 -12.00
CA ASP A 46 -14.38 -15.41 -12.48
C ASP A 46 -15.09 -16.66 -11.94
N ASN A 47 -16.41 -16.71 -12.17
CA ASN A 47 -17.29 -17.76 -11.65
C ASN A 47 -17.25 -17.90 -10.12
N TYR A 48 -17.28 -16.77 -9.40
CA TYR A 48 -17.27 -16.73 -7.94
C TYR A 48 -16.02 -17.36 -7.31
N ARG A 49 -14.86 -17.21 -7.96
CA ARG A 49 -13.58 -17.83 -7.58
C ARG A 49 -13.20 -17.64 -6.11
N PHE A 50 -13.52 -16.47 -5.54
CA PHE A 50 -13.15 -16.08 -4.17
C PHE A 50 -14.33 -16.02 -3.20
N LYS A 51 -15.43 -16.72 -3.51
CA LYS A 51 -16.63 -16.74 -2.66
C LYS A 51 -16.34 -17.10 -1.20
N SER A 52 -15.48 -18.10 -0.97
CA SER A 52 -15.12 -18.57 0.38
C SER A 52 -14.37 -17.54 1.21
N TYR A 53 -13.68 -16.58 0.58
CA TYR A 53 -12.97 -15.52 1.30
C TYR A 53 -13.92 -14.40 1.72
N PHE A 54 -14.87 -14.05 0.85
CA PHE A 54 -15.78 -12.92 1.03
C PHE A 54 -17.16 -13.28 1.58
N GLU A 55 -17.34 -14.48 2.14
CA GLU A 55 -18.62 -14.84 2.78
C GLU A 55 -19.05 -13.74 3.77
N PRO A 56 -20.31 -13.25 3.71
CA PRO A 56 -20.76 -12.27 4.68
C PRO A 56 -20.62 -12.78 6.11
N PRO A 57 -20.12 -11.96 7.07
CA PRO A 57 -20.07 -12.35 8.47
C PRO A 57 -21.47 -12.64 9.00
N ALA A 58 -21.59 -13.64 9.87
CA ALA A 58 -22.85 -13.98 10.52
C ALA A 58 -23.42 -12.80 11.32
N ASP A 59 -22.54 -11.96 11.90
CA ASP A 59 -22.89 -10.72 12.57
C ASP A 59 -22.12 -9.54 11.96
N MET A 60 -22.74 -8.88 10.97
CA MET A 60 -22.18 -7.69 10.33
C MET A 60 -22.00 -6.52 11.31
N GLN A 61 -22.82 -6.39 12.35
CA GLN A 61 -22.71 -5.28 13.29
C GLN A 61 -21.49 -5.44 14.20
N ALA A 62 -21.19 -6.67 14.63
CA ALA A 62 -19.96 -6.97 15.36
C ALA A 62 -18.72 -6.68 14.49
N SER A 63 -18.70 -7.11 13.23
CA SER A 63 -17.60 -6.82 12.30
C SER A 63 -17.43 -5.32 12.04
N LEU A 64 -18.53 -4.57 11.88
CA LEU A 64 -18.47 -3.10 11.77
C LEU A 64 -17.89 -2.45 13.01
N LYS A 65 -18.27 -2.91 14.22
CA LYS A 65 -17.72 -2.39 15.49
C LYS A 65 -16.22 -2.66 15.60
N ALA A 66 -15.77 -3.85 15.23
CA ALA A 66 -14.35 -4.21 15.24
C ALA A 66 -13.57 -3.39 14.21
N MET A 67 -14.07 -3.28 12.98
CA MET A 67 -13.48 -2.45 11.93
C MET A 67 -13.34 -0.98 12.37
N ARG A 68 -14.36 -0.40 13.00
CA ARG A 68 -14.30 0.98 13.51
C ARG A 68 -13.20 1.16 14.56
N LYS A 69 -13.00 0.18 15.43
CA LYS A 69 -11.90 0.19 16.39
C LYS A 69 -10.55 0.19 15.66
N ASP A 70 -10.38 -0.68 14.67
CA ASP A 70 -9.14 -0.75 13.90
C ASP A 70 -8.84 0.55 13.14
N LEU A 71 -9.85 1.28 12.66
CA LEU A 71 -9.69 2.59 12.02
C LEU A 71 -9.35 3.71 13.01
N SER A 72 -9.83 3.62 14.26
CA SER A 72 -9.50 4.59 15.31
C SER A 72 -8.03 4.57 15.72
N GLU A 73 -7.30 3.51 15.36
CA GLU A 73 -5.87 3.35 15.58
C GLU A 73 -5.01 3.91 14.45
N VAL A 74 -5.61 4.48 13.40
CA VAL A 74 -4.90 5.00 12.23
C VAL A 74 -4.93 6.53 12.25
N PRO A 75 -3.81 7.19 12.60
CA PRO A 75 -3.78 8.63 12.75
C PRO A 75 -3.74 9.36 11.41
N VAL A 76 -4.51 10.44 11.31
CA VAL A 76 -4.58 11.30 10.11
C VAL A 76 -4.75 12.77 10.51
N LEU A 77 -4.54 13.68 9.56
CA LEU A 77 -4.88 15.09 9.74
C LEU A 77 -6.34 15.37 9.36
N GLY A 78 -7.05 15.98 10.30
CA GLY A 78 -8.36 16.59 10.05
C GLY A 78 -8.24 17.89 9.25
N LYS A 79 -9.39 18.43 8.82
CA LYS A 79 -9.46 19.68 8.04
C LYS A 79 -8.94 20.91 8.80
N ASP A 80 -8.94 20.87 10.13
CA ASP A 80 -8.37 21.89 11.01
C ASP A 80 -6.86 21.72 11.24
N GLY A 81 -6.25 20.73 10.58
CA GLY A 81 -4.86 20.36 10.75
C GLY A 81 -4.55 19.65 12.07
N LYS A 82 -5.53 19.32 12.90
CA LYS A 82 -5.30 18.53 14.12
C LYS A 82 -5.24 17.06 13.80
N VAL A 83 -4.48 16.32 14.60
CA VAL A 83 -4.43 14.85 14.53
C VAL A 83 -5.76 14.29 15.01
N THR A 84 -6.36 13.45 14.18
CA THR A 84 -7.56 12.64 14.45
C THR A 84 -7.32 11.23 13.92
N ASP A 85 -8.36 10.43 13.74
CA ASP A 85 -8.30 9.09 13.17
C ASP A 85 -9.10 8.99 11.85
N VAL A 86 -8.81 7.94 11.07
CA VAL A 86 -9.44 7.72 9.76
C VAL A 86 -10.96 7.70 9.85
N PHE A 87 -11.53 7.03 10.85
CA PHE A 87 -12.98 6.92 10.99
C PHE A 87 -13.60 8.30 11.27
N ALA A 88 -13.08 9.03 12.26
CA ALA A 88 -13.55 10.36 12.60
C ALA A 88 -13.42 11.35 11.43
N LYS A 89 -12.32 11.28 10.67
CA LYS A 89 -12.12 12.13 9.48
C LYS A 89 -13.19 11.88 8.41
N PHE A 90 -13.49 10.61 8.13
CA PHE A 90 -14.53 10.25 7.16
C PHE A 90 -15.92 10.65 7.64
N GLU A 91 -16.24 10.44 8.92
CA GLU A 91 -17.53 10.86 9.48
C GLU A 91 -17.71 12.39 9.41
N ALA A 92 -16.65 13.16 9.63
CA ALA A 92 -16.66 14.62 9.51
C ALA A 92 -16.68 15.14 8.06
N ASP A 93 -16.35 14.31 7.06
CA ASP A 93 -16.33 14.74 5.66
C ASP A 93 -17.76 14.94 5.11
N LYS A 94 -17.95 15.99 4.30
CA LYS A 94 -19.27 16.42 3.78
C LYS A 94 -19.47 16.09 2.31
N LEU A 95 -18.44 15.57 1.62
CA LEU A 95 -18.51 15.24 0.20
C LEU A 95 -19.41 14.03 -0.04
N MET A 96 -19.31 13.00 0.81
CA MET A 96 -20.06 11.75 0.71
C MET A 96 -21.30 11.75 1.61
N SER A 97 -22.37 11.11 1.14
CA SER A 97 -23.60 10.94 1.93
C SER A 97 -23.42 9.89 3.05
N ALA A 98 -24.34 9.84 4.01
CA ALA A 98 -24.35 8.80 5.04
C ALA A 98 -24.47 7.39 4.44
N ARG A 99 -25.23 7.23 3.34
CA ARG A 99 -25.40 5.96 2.63
C ARG A 99 -24.10 5.51 1.96
N ASP A 100 -23.35 6.44 1.37
CA ASP A 100 -22.05 6.14 0.74
C ASP A 100 -21.04 5.68 1.80
N LYS A 101 -20.98 6.37 2.95
CA LYS A 101 -20.14 5.98 4.09
C LYS A 101 -20.52 4.60 4.62
N GLU A 102 -21.81 4.32 4.77
CA GLU A 102 -22.28 3.00 5.21
C GLU A 102 -21.85 1.88 4.24
N LEU A 103 -21.91 2.12 2.93
CA LEU A 103 -21.43 1.16 1.93
C LEU A 103 -19.91 0.92 2.08
N ILE A 104 -19.11 1.98 2.18
CA ILE A 104 -17.66 1.90 2.41
C ILE A 104 -17.36 1.07 3.66
N TRP A 105 -18.05 1.34 4.76
CA TRP A 105 -17.88 0.60 6.02
C TRP A 105 -18.23 -0.88 5.92
N LYS A 106 -19.29 -1.23 5.18
CA LYS A 106 -19.64 -2.64 4.93
C LYS A 106 -18.57 -3.33 4.07
N CYS A 107 -18.08 -2.68 3.02
CA CYS A 107 -16.99 -3.22 2.19
C CYS A 107 -15.71 -3.45 3.00
N LEU A 108 -15.31 -2.47 3.82
CA LEU A 108 -14.11 -2.57 4.64
C LEU A 108 -14.25 -3.66 5.73
N ALA A 109 -15.43 -3.81 6.33
CA ALA A 109 -15.71 -4.90 7.27
C ALA A 109 -15.61 -6.28 6.58
N LEU A 110 -16.13 -6.43 5.35
CA LEU A 110 -15.99 -7.68 4.58
C LEU A 110 -14.51 -8.01 4.29
N VAL A 111 -13.72 -7.04 3.85
CA VAL A 111 -12.28 -7.23 3.58
C VAL A 111 -11.51 -7.59 4.85
N ARG A 112 -11.83 -6.94 5.97
CA ARG A 112 -11.24 -7.28 7.27
C ARG A 112 -11.46 -8.76 7.62
N GLU A 113 -12.69 -9.25 7.50
CA GLU A 113 -13.00 -10.66 7.77
C GLU A 113 -12.35 -11.59 6.74
N ALA A 114 -12.25 -11.17 5.48
CA ALA A 114 -11.54 -11.92 4.44
C ALA A 114 -10.06 -12.12 4.78
N PHE A 115 -9.37 -11.08 5.29
CA PHE A 115 -7.98 -11.23 5.76
C PHE A 115 -7.85 -12.24 6.90
N LEU A 116 -8.72 -12.15 7.92
CA LEU A 116 -8.73 -13.10 9.03
C LEU A 116 -8.97 -14.54 8.55
N ARG A 117 -9.82 -14.74 7.54
CA ARG A 117 -10.04 -16.07 6.94
C ARG A 117 -8.83 -16.55 6.16
N MET A 118 -8.20 -15.70 5.35
CA MET A 118 -7.02 -16.06 4.58
C MET A 118 -5.85 -16.49 5.48
N GLU A 119 -5.69 -15.90 6.66
CA GLU A 119 -4.70 -16.37 7.65
C GLU A 119 -4.95 -17.79 8.16
N ASN A 120 -6.21 -18.23 8.18
CA ASN A 120 -6.60 -19.55 8.64
C ASN A 120 -6.60 -20.60 7.52
N ILE A 121 -6.90 -20.18 6.29
CA ILE A 121 -7.17 -21.07 5.16
C ILE A 121 -5.95 -21.24 4.25
N ASP A 122 -5.11 -20.20 4.09
CA ASP A 122 -4.00 -20.21 3.15
C ASP A 122 -2.70 -20.66 3.83
N PRO A 123 -2.18 -21.87 3.56
CA PRO A 123 -0.94 -22.34 4.18
C PRO A 123 0.31 -21.57 3.74
N SER A 124 0.25 -20.77 2.67
CA SER A 124 1.34 -19.87 2.24
C SER A 124 1.43 -18.59 3.07
N VAL A 125 0.35 -18.28 3.80
CA VAL A 125 0.29 -17.24 4.82
C VAL A 125 0.78 -17.87 6.12
N GLY A 126 2.11 -17.83 6.35
CA GLY A 126 2.76 -18.51 7.47
C GLY A 126 2.06 -18.29 8.83
N LYS A 127 2.09 -19.31 9.71
CA LYS A 127 1.49 -19.21 11.05
C LYS A 127 2.14 -18.06 11.84
N PRO A 128 1.38 -17.13 12.42
CA PRO A 128 1.96 -15.98 13.09
C PRO A 128 2.65 -16.32 14.41
N PRO A 129 3.77 -15.66 14.73
CA PRO A 129 4.16 -15.45 16.11
C PRO A 129 3.27 -14.35 16.70
N VAL A 130 2.34 -14.72 17.58
CA VAL A 130 1.76 -13.91 18.67
C VAL A 130 0.95 -12.63 18.32
N ARG A 131 1.07 -11.96 17.16
CA ARG A 131 0.33 -10.72 16.83
C ARG A 131 -0.04 -10.55 15.33
N GLY A 132 -0.91 -11.41 14.80
CA GLY A 132 -1.46 -11.31 13.44
C GLY A 132 -0.51 -11.85 12.37
N GLY A 133 -1.05 -12.50 11.34
CA GLY A 133 -0.29 -13.08 10.23
C GLY A 133 0.16 -12.07 9.17
N TYR A 134 0.65 -12.60 8.05
CA TYR A 134 1.07 -11.79 6.89
C TYR A 134 -0.06 -10.88 6.40
N GLN A 135 -1.30 -11.37 6.37
CA GLN A 135 -2.45 -10.59 5.91
C GLN A 135 -2.73 -9.40 6.84
N TRP A 136 -2.74 -9.62 8.15
CA TRP A 136 -3.00 -8.57 9.13
C TRP A 136 -1.89 -7.52 9.15
N ASN A 137 -0.64 -7.96 9.23
CA ASN A 137 0.50 -7.07 9.43
C ASN A 137 0.95 -6.34 8.17
N MET A 138 0.61 -6.84 6.98
CA MET A 138 0.93 -6.18 5.72
C MET A 138 -0.30 -5.58 5.07
N ASN A 139 -1.28 -6.41 4.69
CA ASN A 139 -2.35 -5.97 3.78
C ASN A 139 -3.45 -5.20 4.52
N TRP A 140 -3.90 -5.66 5.70
CA TRP A 140 -4.92 -4.95 6.47
C TRP A 140 -4.44 -3.58 6.96
N LYS A 141 -3.25 -3.52 7.57
CA LYS A 141 -2.65 -2.26 8.04
C LYS A 141 -2.44 -1.25 6.90
N HIS A 142 -2.10 -1.72 5.70
CA HIS A 142 -1.99 -0.91 4.50
C HIS A 142 -3.35 -0.33 4.07
N ILE A 143 -4.35 -1.18 3.85
CA ILE A 143 -5.67 -0.76 3.32
C ILE A 143 -6.36 0.24 4.26
N ARG A 144 -6.30 0.03 5.57
CA ARG A 144 -6.93 0.94 6.54
C ARG A 144 -6.32 2.35 6.55
N ALA A 145 -5.07 2.50 6.13
CA ALA A 145 -4.40 3.79 5.98
C ALA A 145 -4.53 4.36 4.56
N GLU A 146 -4.58 3.51 3.54
CA GLU A 146 -4.70 3.90 2.13
C GLU A 146 -5.99 4.69 1.85
N ILE A 147 -7.12 4.31 2.45
CA ILE A 147 -8.42 4.97 2.19
C ILE A 147 -8.40 6.48 2.49
N ASP A 148 -7.60 6.92 3.46
CA ASP A 148 -7.39 8.35 3.75
C ASP A 148 -6.68 9.07 2.60
N GLN A 149 -5.62 8.47 2.08
CA GLN A 149 -4.84 9.04 0.98
C GLN A 149 -5.66 9.08 -0.31
N VAL A 150 -6.52 8.07 -0.54
CA VAL A 150 -7.47 8.06 -1.66
C VAL A 150 -8.52 9.16 -1.51
N LEU A 151 -9.04 9.41 -0.30
CA LEU A 151 -9.96 10.52 -0.05
C LEU A 151 -9.32 11.88 -0.35
N GLU A 152 -8.06 12.10 0.02
CA GLU A 152 -7.34 13.34 -0.30
C GLU A 152 -7.02 13.46 -1.79
N ALA A 153 -6.58 12.37 -2.43
CA ALA A 153 -6.37 12.34 -3.88
C ALA A 153 -7.66 12.61 -4.66
N ALA A 154 -8.78 12.03 -4.24
CA ALA A 154 -10.10 12.24 -4.85
C ALA A 154 -10.51 13.72 -4.84
N LYS A 155 -10.26 14.43 -3.73
CA LYS A 155 -10.53 15.87 -3.62
C LYS A 155 -9.65 16.69 -4.57
N LEU A 156 -8.36 16.37 -4.66
CA LEU A 156 -7.42 17.06 -5.55
C LEU A 156 -7.73 16.80 -7.03
N LEU A 157 -8.23 15.61 -7.36
CA LEU A 157 -8.69 15.22 -8.70
C LEU A 157 -10.11 15.71 -9.01
N ASN A 158 -10.76 16.44 -8.09
CA ASN A 158 -12.13 16.94 -8.21
C ASN A 158 -13.15 15.84 -8.55
N LEU A 159 -12.99 14.65 -7.95
CA LEU A 159 -14.00 13.59 -8.03
C LEU A 159 -15.29 14.05 -7.33
N ASN A 160 -16.42 13.73 -7.94
CA ASN A 160 -17.72 13.93 -7.30
C ASN A 160 -17.96 12.92 -6.17
N ALA A 161 -19.08 13.04 -5.45
CA ALA A 161 -19.41 12.18 -4.31
C ALA A 161 -19.41 10.68 -4.66
N SER A 162 -20.03 10.29 -5.79
CA SER A 162 -20.10 8.90 -6.25
C SER A 162 -18.73 8.40 -6.69
N GLU A 163 -18.00 9.18 -7.49
CA GLU A 163 -16.65 8.82 -7.94
C GLU A 163 -15.68 8.67 -6.76
N THR A 164 -15.81 9.52 -5.73
CA THR A 164 -14.99 9.45 -4.51
C THR A 164 -15.30 8.17 -3.73
N ARG A 165 -16.58 7.86 -3.52
CA ARG A 165 -17.00 6.60 -2.89
C ARG A 165 -16.43 5.41 -3.65
N ASP A 166 -16.56 5.39 -4.96
CA ASP A 166 -16.14 4.26 -5.80
C ASP A 166 -14.61 4.12 -5.81
N ALA A 167 -13.86 5.22 -5.76
CA ALA A 167 -12.39 5.20 -5.59
C ALA A 167 -11.99 4.60 -4.24
N ILE A 168 -12.66 4.99 -3.15
CA ILE A 168 -12.38 4.43 -1.82
C ILE A 168 -12.74 2.94 -1.77
N ILE A 169 -13.85 2.52 -2.37
CA ILE A 169 -14.20 1.10 -2.44
C ILE A 169 -13.18 0.34 -3.30
N ALA A 170 -12.75 0.90 -4.43
CA ALA A 170 -11.71 0.28 -5.25
C ALA A 170 -10.40 0.09 -4.48
N SER A 171 -9.95 1.07 -3.68
CA SER A 171 -8.76 0.90 -2.83
C SER A 171 -8.96 -0.09 -1.69
N ILE A 172 -10.19 -0.29 -1.22
CA ILE A 172 -10.49 -1.36 -0.24
C ILE A 172 -10.24 -2.75 -0.84
N PHE A 173 -10.44 -2.93 -2.15
CA PHE A 173 -10.29 -4.21 -2.82
C PHE A 173 -9.00 -4.37 -3.64
N SER A 174 -8.18 -3.34 -3.79
CA SER A 174 -6.92 -3.35 -4.56
C SER A 174 -5.98 -4.47 -4.12
N ASP A 175 -5.75 -4.58 -2.81
CA ASP A 175 -4.87 -5.55 -2.15
C ASP A 175 -5.64 -6.65 -1.36
N ALA A 176 -6.98 -6.71 -1.49
CA ALA A 176 -7.82 -7.58 -0.66
C ALA A 176 -7.65 -9.10 -0.92
N ILE A 177 -7.01 -9.48 -2.03
CA ILE A 177 -6.62 -10.86 -2.33
C ILE A 177 -5.16 -10.89 -2.76
N LYS A 178 -4.28 -10.57 -1.81
CA LYS A 178 -2.83 -10.53 -2.02
C LYS A 178 -2.13 -11.55 -1.15
N THR A 179 -1.40 -12.45 -1.78
CA THR A 179 -0.59 -13.49 -1.16
C THR A 179 0.80 -13.46 -1.80
N LYS A 180 1.74 -14.21 -1.22
CA LYS A 180 3.09 -14.33 -1.78
C LYS A 180 3.09 -14.93 -3.20
N SER A 181 2.10 -15.76 -3.52
CA SER A 181 2.05 -16.49 -4.81
C SER A 181 1.41 -15.71 -5.95
N ASN A 182 0.64 -14.65 -5.68
CA ASN A 182 -0.10 -13.92 -6.72
C ASN A 182 0.30 -12.45 -6.86
N PHE A 183 1.50 -12.07 -6.40
CA PHE A 183 1.98 -10.68 -6.37
C PHE A 183 1.76 -9.90 -7.68
N ILE A 184 1.90 -10.52 -8.86
CA ILE A 184 1.74 -9.82 -10.15
C ILE A 184 0.30 -9.72 -10.66
N ILE A 185 -0.65 -10.48 -10.09
CA ILE A 185 -2.05 -10.54 -10.53
C ILE A 185 -3.07 -10.28 -9.41
N HIS A 186 -2.60 -9.84 -8.24
CA HIS A 186 -3.46 -9.60 -7.07
C HIS A 186 -4.53 -8.55 -7.35
N ASN A 187 -4.25 -7.54 -8.17
CA ASN A 187 -5.24 -6.58 -8.67
C ASN A 187 -6.39 -7.24 -9.44
N ILE A 188 -6.12 -8.27 -10.25
CA ILE A 188 -7.16 -9.00 -10.98
C ILE A 188 -8.03 -9.78 -10.00
N HIS A 189 -7.40 -10.46 -9.04
CA HIS A 189 -8.10 -11.20 -7.99
C HIS A 189 -8.93 -10.26 -7.09
N GLY A 190 -8.35 -9.12 -6.71
CA GLY A 190 -9.02 -8.05 -5.97
C GLY A 190 -10.26 -7.55 -6.70
N ALA A 191 -10.22 -7.39 -8.02
CA ALA A 191 -11.37 -6.98 -8.81
C ALA A 191 -12.50 -8.02 -8.79
N TYR A 192 -12.16 -9.31 -8.82
CA TYR A 192 -13.14 -10.40 -8.64
C TYR A 192 -13.74 -10.37 -7.24
N GLY A 193 -12.91 -10.13 -6.21
CA GLY A 193 -13.33 -9.94 -4.82
C GLY A 193 -14.28 -8.75 -4.65
N ALA A 194 -13.98 -7.61 -5.28
CA ALA A 194 -14.81 -6.42 -5.25
C ALA A 194 -16.22 -6.70 -5.80
N ALA A 195 -16.30 -7.31 -6.98
CA ALA A 195 -17.57 -7.66 -7.60
C ALA A 195 -18.38 -8.65 -6.75
N GLN A 196 -17.70 -9.66 -6.19
CA GLN A 196 -18.33 -10.65 -5.31
C GLN A 196 -18.90 -9.99 -4.04
N ALA A 197 -18.10 -9.18 -3.37
CA ALA A 197 -18.48 -8.56 -2.10
C ALA A 197 -19.60 -7.53 -2.29
N LEU A 198 -19.52 -6.70 -3.33
CA LEU A 198 -20.55 -5.71 -3.64
C LEU A 198 -21.88 -6.36 -4.04
N SER A 199 -21.87 -7.54 -4.68
CA SER A 199 -23.12 -8.25 -5.01
C SER A 199 -23.90 -8.73 -3.78
N TYR A 200 -23.27 -8.79 -2.59
CA TYR A 200 -23.97 -9.08 -1.35
C TYR A 200 -24.67 -7.86 -0.74
N ILE A 201 -24.26 -6.66 -1.15
CA ILE A 201 -24.72 -5.39 -0.57
C ILE A 201 -25.66 -4.64 -1.52
N LEU A 202 -25.41 -4.72 -2.82
CA LEU A 202 -26.13 -4.01 -3.88
C LEU A 202 -26.98 -4.98 -4.71
N ASP A 203 -28.18 -4.56 -5.10
CA ASP A 203 -29.02 -5.32 -6.01
C ASP A 203 -28.45 -5.22 -7.44
N VAL A 204 -27.84 -6.31 -7.91
CA VAL A 204 -27.19 -6.40 -9.24
C VAL A 204 -28.19 -6.40 -10.41
N ARG A 205 -29.50 -6.47 -10.13
CA ARG A 205 -30.54 -6.33 -11.16
C ARG A 205 -30.76 -4.86 -11.52
N ASP A 206 -30.40 -3.95 -10.61
CA ASP A 206 -30.36 -2.52 -10.88
C ASP A 206 -29.16 -2.20 -11.78
N PRO A 207 -29.39 -1.70 -13.01
CA PRO A 207 -28.31 -1.39 -13.95
C PRO A 207 -27.31 -0.35 -13.40
N ASP A 208 -27.74 0.56 -12.52
CA ASP A 208 -26.86 1.58 -11.96
C ASP A 208 -25.93 0.99 -10.90
N ASN A 209 -26.43 0.07 -10.07
CA ASN A 209 -25.58 -0.67 -9.12
C ASN A 209 -24.57 -1.55 -9.87
N LEU A 210 -25.01 -2.25 -10.92
CA LEU A 210 -24.11 -3.11 -11.68
C LEU A 210 -23.04 -2.29 -12.41
N ALA A 211 -23.39 -1.14 -12.97
CA ALA A 211 -22.41 -0.23 -13.57
C ALA A 211 -21.38 0.27 -12.55
N ALA A 212 -21.80 0.62 -11.33
CA ALA A 212 -20.87 1.00 -10.26
C ALA A 212 -19.93 -0.16 -9.87
N ILE A 213 -20.44 -1.40 -9.81
CA ILE A 213 -19.60 -2.59 -9.57
C ILE A 213 -18.58 -2.78 -10.70
N GLU A 214 -19.00 -2.65 -11.96
CA GLU A 214 -18.12 -2.75 -13.13
C GLU A 214 -17.02 -1.67 -13.11
N GLU A 215 -17.37 -0.45 -12.73
CA GLU A 215 -16.45 0.69 -12.63
C GLU A 215 -15.43 0.53 -11.49
N ILE A 216 -15.89 0.11 -10.30
CA ILE A 216 -15.01 -0.22 -9.16
C ILE A 216 -14.06 -1.36 -9.54
N ALA A 217 -14.58 -2.47 -10.07
CA ALA A 217 -13.76 -3.62 -10.46
C ALA A 217 -12.74 -3.24 -11.53
N ARG A 218 -13.09 -2.33 -12.45
CA ARG A 218 -12.14 -1.81 -13.43
C ARG A 218 -11.04 -0.99 -12.77
N ALA A 219 -11.37 -0.06 -11.88
CA ALA A 219 -10.37 0.74 -11.17
C ALA A 219 -9.42 -0.14 -10.36
N VAL A 220 -9.93 -1.22 -9.75
CA VAL A 220 -9.11 -2.23 -9.07
C VAL A 220 -8.15 -2.92 -10.04
N ARG A 221 -8.56 -3.29 -11.25
CA ARG A 221 -7.64 -3.88 -12.25
C ARG A 221 -6.55 -2.88 -12.69
N GLU A 222 -6.91 -1.62 -12.82
CA GLU A 222 -6.04 -0.57 -13.36
C GLU A 222 -5.00 -0.03 -12.36
N HIS A 223 -5.14 -0.30 -11.05
CA HIS A 223 -4.28 0.34 -10.05
C HIS A 223 -2.81 -0.13 -10.08
N GLN A 224 -2.53 -1.35 -10.55
CA GLN A 224 -1.21 -1.98 -10.46
C GLN A 224 -0.27 -1.60 -11.62
N ILE A 225 -0.13 -0.30 -11.88
CA ILE A 225 0.82 0.25 -12.88
C ILE A 225 2.04 0.94 -12.24
N ALA A 226 2.11 0.99 -10.91
CA ALA A 226 3.14 1.71 -10.18
C ALA A 226 3.86 0.79 -9.18
N PRO A 227 5.19 0.84 -9.06
CA PRO A 227 6.15 1.60 -9.88
C PRO A 227 6.40 0.87 -11.22
N PRO A 228 6.30 1.55 -12.38
CA PRO A 228 6.24 0.88 -13.68
C PRO A 228 7.52 0.14 -14.07
N GLU A 229 8.71 0.71 -13.85
CA GLU A 229 9.96 0.00 -14.15
C GLU A 229 10.16 -1.20 -13.23
N PHE A 230 9.86 -1.04 -11.94
CA PHE A 230 9.90 -2.16 -11.01
C PHE A 230 8.96 -3.30 -11.43
N MET A 231 7.71 -2.98 -11.79
CA MET A 231 6.73 -3.96 -12.27
C MET A 231 7.22 -4.66 -13.54
N ALA A 232 7.80 -3.91 -14.49
CA ALA A 232 8.39 -4.46 -15.70
C ALA A 232 9.54 -5.44 -15.38
N ARG A 233 10.45 -5.10 -14.45
CA ARG A 233 11.54 -5.99 -14.01
C ARG A 233 11.03 -7.27 -13.35
N VAL A 234 10.03 -7.16 -12.48
CA VAL A 234 9.46 -8.34 -11.81
C VAL A 234 8.85 -9.28 -12.84
N VAL A 235 8.07 -8.76 -13.80
CA VAL A 235 7.47 -9.54 -14.88
C VAL A 235 8.53 -10.26 -15.72
N THR A 236 9.59 -9.57 -16.15
CA THR A 236 10.64 -10.21 -16.96
C THR A 236 11.39 -11.29 -16.19
N ILE A 237 11.72 -11.06 -14.91
CA ILE A 237 12.38 -12.07 -14.06
C ILE A 237 11.50 -13.32 -13.91
N LEU A 238 10.19 -13.15 -13.69
CA LEU A 238 9.28 -14.28 -13.53
C LEU A 238 9.15 -15.11 -14.83
N ILE A 239 9.07 -14.45 -15.98
CA ILE A 239 9.06 -15.13 -17.29
C ILE A 239 10.37 -15.91 -17.48
N GLN A 240 11.52 -15.28 -17.26
CA GLN A 240 12.82 -15.92 -17.40
C GLN A 240 12.95 -17.15 -16.50
N LYS A 241 12.55 -17.07 -15.22
CA LYS A 241 12.55 -18.21 -14.31
C LYS A 241 11.67 -19.35 -14.79
N LYS A 242 10.48 -19.07 -15.35
CA LYS A 242 9.59 -20.09 -15.92
C LYS A 242 10.21 -20.76 -17.15
N LEU A 243 10.92 -20.02 -18.00
CA LEU A 243 11.62 -20.58 -19.16
C LEU A 243 12.84 -21.42 -18.76
N GLN A 244 13.64 -20.95 -17.80
CA GLN A 244 14.78 -21.71 -17.24
C GLN A 244 14.31 -23.04 -16.63
N GLY A 245 13.23 -23.02 -15.84
CA GLY A 245 12.65 -24.24 -15.26
C GLY A 245 12.10 -25.24 -16.29
N ARG A 246 11.92 -24.83 -17.54
CA ARG A 246 11.50 -25.69 -18.67
C ARG A 246 12.66 -26.14 -19.56
N GLY A 247 13.89 -25.72 -19.26
CA GLY A 247 15.05 -25.96 -20.11
C GLY A 247 15.05 -25.15 -21.42
N GLU A 248 14.20 -24.13 -21.52
CA GLU A 248 14.02 -23.31 -22.73
C GLU A 248 14.95 -22.07 -22.76
N ALA A 249 15.62 -21.75 -21.64
CA ALA A 249 16.55 -20.64 -21.54
C ALA A 249 17.99 -21.12 -21.27
N LYS A 250 18.95 -20.66 -22.07
CA LYS A 250 20.38 -20.84 -21.76
C LYS A 250 20.76 -19.92 -20.59
N THR A 251 21.52 -20.47 -19.66
CA THR A 251 22.10 -19.79 -18.50
C THR A 251 23.08 -18.72 -18.96
N ASP A 252 22.62 -17.52 -19.22
CA ASP A 252 23.47 -16.33 -19.19
C ASP A 252 22.72 -15.20 -18.48
N THR A 253 23.52 -14.47 -17.70
CA THR A 253 23.21 -13.49 -16.66
C THR A 253 21.96 -12.63 -16.86
N VAL A 254 21.25 -12.41 -15.75
CA VAL A 254 20.09 -11.51 -15.51
C VAL A 254 20.31 -10.05 -16.00
N CYS A 255 21.51 -9.69 -16.46
CA CYS A 255 21.90 -8.34 -16.87
C CYS A 255 22.07 -8.12 -18.37
N ASP A 256 21.97 -9.14 -19.23
CA ASP A 256 21.99 -8.95 -20.69
C ASP A 256 20.56 -8.88 -21.25
N ILE A 257 19.86 -7.79 -20.95
CA ILE A 257 18.65 -7.38 -21.68
C ILE A 257 19.14 -6.78 -23.01
N GLY A 258 19.58 -7.65 -23.92
CA GLY A 258 20.19 -7.26 -25.19
C GLY A 258 19.45 -7.82 -26.40
N GLN A 259 18.76 -6.93 -27.10
CA GLN A 259 18.39 -6.94 -28.53
C GLN A 259 17.11 -7.70 -28.96
N GLY A 260 15.99 -6.98 -28.97
CA GLY A 260 14.86 -7.14 -29.91
C GLY A 260 13.86 -8.27 -29.61
N GLY A 261 14.02 -8.98 -28.50
CA GLY A 261 13.16 -10.11 -28.14
C GLY A 261 11.81 -9.71 -27.50
N ALA A 262 10.84 -10.63 -27.49
CA ALA A 262 9.52 -10.40 -26.91
C ALA A 262 9.55 -10.02 -25.41
N ILE A 263 10.53 -10.50 -24.64
CA ILE A 263 10.71 -10.12 -23.22
C ILE A 263 11.08 -8.64 -23.07
N GLU A 264 11.93 -8.10 -23.95
CA GLU A 264 12.33 -6.69 -23.95
C GLU A 264 11.16 -5.78 -24.38
N GLN A 265 10.32 -6.26 -25.30
CA GLN A 265 9.09 -5.56 -25.67
C GLN A 265 8.07 -5.56 -24.52
N ILE A 266 7.89 -6.68 -23.80
CA ILE A 266 7.07 -6.73 -22.58
C ILE A 266 7.58 -5.71 -21.56
N TYR A 267 8.88 -5.69 -21.31
CA TYR A 267 9.50 -4.72 -20.40
C TYR A 267 9.16 -3.28 -20.81
N SER A 268 9.45 -2.92 -22.07
CA SER A 268 9.28 -1.57 -22.58
C SER A 268 7.83 -1.10 -22.49
N LYS A 269 6.88 -1.98 -22.79
CA LYS A 269 5.44 -1.68 -22.72
C LYS A 269 4.95 -1.46 -21.29
N ILE A 270 5.40 -2.28 -20.34
CA ILE A 270 5.00 -2.15 -18.92
C ILE A 270 5.69 -0.97 -18.24
N ALA A 271 6.95 -0.70 -18.57
CA ALA A 271 7.74 0.39 -18.00
C ALA A 271 7.29 1.80 -18.46
N ASP A 272 6.56 1.88 -19.58
CA ASP A 272 5.98 3.11 -20.12
C ASP A 272 4.47 2.93 -20.39
N PRO A 273 3.65 2.79 -19.33
CA PRO A 273 2.26 2.37 -19.47
C PRO A 273 1.38 3.41 -20.18
N PHE A 274 1.80 4.67 -20.28
CA PHE A 274 1.04 5.73 -20.95
C PHE A 274 1.48 5.98 -22.39
N ASN A 275 2.39 5.18 -22.93
CA ASN A 275 2.76 5.28 -24.33
C ASN A 275 1.65 4.78 -25.23
N ARG A 276 0.97 5.70 -25.93
CA ARG A 276 -0.14 5.38 -26.84
C ARG A 276 0.22 4.34 -27.91
N SER A 277 1.49 4.24 -28.32
CA SER A 277 1.90 3.23 -29.31
C SER A 277 1.88 1.81 -28.77
N TYR A 278 1.82 1.64 -27.45
CA TYR A 278 1.79 0.36 -26.76
C TYR A 278 0.38 -0.05 -26.31
N LEU A 279 -0.65 0.76 -26.58
CA LEU A 279 -2.00 0.56 -26.04
C LEU A 279 -3.01 0.17 -27.11
N ASN A 280 -4.13 -0.39 -26.68
CA ASN A 280 -5.31 -0.54 -27.53
C ASN A 280 -5.96 0.81 -27.85
N VAL A 281 -6.89 0.82 -28.82
CA VAL A 281 -7.58 2.02 -29.29
C VAL A 281 -8.33 2.73 -28.15
N GLU A 282 -8.90 1.95 -27.23
CA GLU A 282 -9.67 2.47 -26.09
C GLU A 282 -8.78 3.00 -24.95
N LEU A 283 -7.46 2.85 -25.03
CA LEU A 283 -6.50 3.29 -24.01
C LEU A 283 -6.79 2.69 -22.62
N THR A 284 -7.17 1.43 -22.57
CA THR A 284 -7.52 0.69 -21.35
C THR A 284 -6.53 -0.43 -21.03
N LYS A 285 -5.74 -0.87 -22.01
CA LYS A 285 -4.86 -2.04 -21.91
C LYS A 285 -3.62 -1.91 -22.78
N ILE A 286 -2.55 -2.58 -22.39
CA ILE A 286 -1.38 -2.77 -23.25
C ILE A 286 -1.73 -3.74 -24.40
N ALA A 287 -1.39 -3.33 -25.62
CA ALA A 287 -1.51 -4.12 -26.83
C ALA A 287 -0.30 -5.05 -26.99
N PHE A 288 -0.38 -6.23 -26.37
CA PHE A 288 0.60 -7.30 -26.58
C PHE A 288 0.33 -8.08 -27.88
N ASN A 289 1.39 -8.44 -28.60
CA ASN A 289 1.33 -9.35 -29.75
C ASN A 289 1.20 -10.82 -29.29
N GLU A 290 1.04 -11.76 -30.23
CA GLU A 290 0.80 -13.17 -29.90
C GLU A 290 1.92 -13.81 -29.09
N GLU A 291 3.18 -13.52 -29.42
CA GLU A 291 4.34 -14.09 -28.72
C GLU A 291 4.49 -13.51 -27.31
N GLU A 292 4.29 -12.20 -27.15
CA GLU A 292 4.27 -11.55 -25.85
C GLU A 292 3.16 -12.12 -24.95
N ARG A 293 1.95 -12.33 -25.50
CA ARG A 293 0.83 -12.95 -24.79
C ARG A 293 1.14 -14.39 -24.38
N ARG A 294 1.81 -15.16 -25.24
CA ARG A 294 2.25 -16.52 -24.92
C ARG A 294 3.19 -16.54 -23.71
N LEU A 295 4.14 -15.60 -23.64
CA LEU A 295 5.07 -15.48 -22.52
C LEU A 295 4.39 -15.00 -21.23
N LEU A 296 3.52 -14.00 -21.31
CA LEU A 296 2.77 -13.48 -20.15
C LEU A 296 1.85 -14.55 -19.53
N LYS A 297 1.26 -15.43 -20.35
CA LYS A 297 0.47 -16.56 -19.85
C LYS A 297 1.27 -17.57 -19.01
N LEU A 298 2.60 -17.63 -19.15
CA LEU A 298 3.45 -18.48 -18.30
C LEU A 298 3.42 -18.08 -16.82
N ILE A 299 3.06 -16.82 -16.57
CA ILE A 299 2.99 -16.20 -15.26
C ILE A 299 1.56 -15.71 -14.97
N GLU A 300 0.56 -16.29 -15.63
CA GLU A 300 -0.87 -16.05 -15.40
C GLU A 300 -1.36 -14.61 -15.70
N ILE A 301 -0.61 -13.86 -16.51
CA ILE A 301 -1.07 -12.54 -16.99
C ILE A 301 -1.77 -12.71 -18.33
N ASP A 302 -3.10 -12.56 -18.33
CA ASP A 302 -3.90 -12.55 -19.56
C ASP A 302 -3.92 -11.17 -20.24
N GLU A 303 -4.06 -10.12 -19.44
CA GLU A 303 -4.17 -8.72 -19.88
C GLU A 303 -3.48 -7.80 -18.87
N TRP A 304 -2.92 -6.70 -19.36
CA TRP A 304 -2.36 -5.63 -18.51
C TRP A 304 -3.21 -4.37 -18.67
N TYR A 305 -3.93 -4.00 -17.63
CA TYR A 305 -4.86 -2.86 -17.63
C TYR A 305 -4.11 -1.57 -17.33
N VAL A 306 -4.52 -0.49 -18.01
CA VAL A 306 -3.87 0.82 -17.92
C VAL A 306 -4.93 1.92 -17.77
N PRO A 307 -4.86 2.75 -16.72
CA PRO A 307 -5.67 3.95 -16.59
C PRO A 307 -5.01 5.12 -17.34
N HIS A 308 -5.11 5.13 -18.67
CA HIS A 308 -4.50 6.19 -19.45
C HIS A 308 -5.12 7.56 -19.08
N PRO A 309 -4.32 8.64 -18.92
CA PRO A 309 -4.82 9.96 -18.54
C PRO A 309 -5.89 10.56 -19.45
N ASP A 310 -5.81 10.23 -20.75
CA ASP A 310 -6.77 10.70 -21.75
C ASP A 310 -8.05 9.86 -21.85
N ASN A 311 -8.18 8.78 -21.07
CA ASN A 311 -9.42 8.03 -20.93
C ASN A 311 -10.27 8.67 -19.80
N PRO A 312 -11.43 9.28 -20.08
CA PRO A 312 -12.24 9.96 -19.05
C PRO A 312 -12.69 9.05 -17.91
N GLN A 313 -12.78 7.74 -18.17
CA GLN A 313 -13.22 6.75 -17.20
C GLN A 313 -12.08 6.23 -16.30
N SER A 314 -10.85 6.74 -16.41
CA SER A 314 -9.70 6.32 -15.59
C SER A 314 -9.52 7.15 -14.31
N LYS A 315 -10.35 8.16 -14.09
CA LYS A 315 -10.21 9.11 -12.97
C LYS A 315 -10.21 8.42 -11.60
N ILE A 316 -11.10 7.45 -11.41
CA ILE A 316 -11.19 6.66 -10.17
C ILE A 316 -9.89 5.89 -9.95
N ALA A 317 -9.39 5.20 -10.98
CA ALA A 317 -8.12 4.46 -10.91
C ALA A 317 -6.94 5.39 -10.56
N HIS A 318 -6.89 6.61 -11.08
CA HIS A 318 -5.84 7.57 -10.70
C HIS A 318 -5.90 7.99 -9.24
N ALA A 319 -7.08 8.10 -8.63
CA ALA A 319 -7.18 8.35 -7.19
C ALA A 319 -6.69 7.16 -6.37
N VAL A 320 -6.99 5.93 -6.80
CA VAL A 320 -6.47 4.69 -6.17
C VAL A 320 -4.95 4.63 -6.30
N ILE A 321 -4.39 4.85 -7.49
CA ILE A 321 -2.94 4.85 -7.72
C ILE A 321 -2.25 5.92 -6.87
N ALA A 322 -2.83 7.11 -6.76
CA ALA A 322 -2.28 8.18 -5.94
C ALA A 322 -2.32 7.82 -4.44
N GLY A 323 -3.39 7.17 -3.97
CA GLY A 323 -3.51 6.67 -2.61
C GLY A 323 -2.51 5.57 -2.30
N ASP A 324 -2.45 4.53 -3.14
CA ASP A 324 -1.50 3.42 -3.01
C ASP A 324 -0.04 3.89 -3.11
N HIS A 325 0.27 4.79 -4.04
CA HIS A 325 1.57 5.46 -4.12
C HIS A 325 1.91 6.14 -2.79
N SER A 326 0.95 6.86 -2.22
CA SER A 326 1.19 7.66 -1.03
C SER A 326 1.49 6.79 0.18
N ILE A 327 0.65 5.79 0.42
CA ILE A 327 0.85 4.90 1.55
C ILE A 327 2.11 4.03 1.39
N ASN A 328 2.47 3.58 0.17
CA ASN A 328 3.65 2.72 -0.04
C ASN A 328 4.98 3.50 -0.04
N TYR A 329 5.03 4.69 -0.66
CA TYR A 329 6.31 5.33 -1.03
C TYR A 329 6.53 6.71 -0.41
N ASN A 330 5.56 7.24 0.32
CA ASN A 330 5.74 8.54 0.97
C ASN A 330 5.04 8.65 2.33
N HIS A 331 4.76 7.52 2.98
CA HIS A 331 4.21 7.43 4.33
C HIS A 331 5.09 6.53 5.23
N PRO A 332 5.20 6.79 6.55
CA PRO A 332 6.02 5.94 7.44
C PRO A 332 5.58 4.48 7.47
N GLU A 333 4.27 4.17 7.40
CA GLU A 333 3.78 2.79 7.27
C GLU A 333 4.27 2.11 5.99
N GLY A 334 4.36 2.83 4.87
CA GLY A 334 4.91 2.30 3.62
C GLY A 334 6.37 1.92 3.71
N PHE A 335 7.17 2.77 4.34
CA PHE A 335 8.57 2.49 4.59
C PHE A 335 8.73 1.30 5.56
N ALA A 336 7.86 1.21 6.57
CA ALA A 336 7.80 0.04 7.46
C ALA A 336 7.44 -1.25 6.70
N LYS A 337 6.43 -1.21 5.82
CA LYS A 337 6.04 -2.31 4.93
C LYS A 337 7.20 -2.71 4.01
N ILE A 338 7.88 -1.75 3.39
CA ILE A 338 9.02 -2.02 2.50
C ILE A 338 10.18 -2.65 3.27
N ALA A 339 10.51 -2.15 4.46
CA ALA A 339 11.50 -2.79 5.34
C ALA A 339 11.11 -4.22 5.74
N LEU A 340 9.80 -4.48 5.93
CA LEU A 340 9.29 -5.82 6.24
C LEU A 340 9.46 -6.80 5.07
N ILE A 341 9.12 -6.37 3.84
CA ILE A 341 9.16 -7.21 2.63
C ILE A 341 10.54 -7.28 1.97
N ARG A 342 11.49 -6.43 2.35
CA ARG A 342 12.85 -6.41 1.78
C ARG A 342 13.93 -6.90 2.73
N GLY A 343 13.77 -8.11 3.28
CA GLY A 343 14.59 -8.56 4.41
C GLY A 343 14.75 -10.07 4.57
N PRO A 344 15.21 -10.54 5.74
CA PRO A 344 15.28 -11.98 6.01
C PRO A 344 13.89 -12.62 5.84
N ASP A 345 13.85 -13.83 5.27
CA ASP A 345 12.62 -14.61 5.02
C ASP A 345 11.63 -14.08 3.96
N THR A 346 12.10 -13.18 3.08
CA THR A 346 11.31 -12.70 1.93
C THR A 346 11.70 -13.43 0.65
N GLU A 347 11.04 -13.23 -0.48
CA GLU A 347 11.50 -13.82 -1.75
C GLU A 347 12.87 -13.24 -2.14
N ALA A 348 13.72 -14.04 -2.79
CA ALA A 348 15.09 -13.65 -3.17
C ALA A 348 15.15 -12.36 -4.02
N ILE A 349 14.09 -12.05 -4.76
CA ILE A 349 14.00 -10.83 -5.59
C ILE A 349 13.78 -9.55 -4.75
N PHE A 350 13.47 -9.69 -3.47
CA PHE A 350 13.23 -8.59 -2.54
C PHE A 350 14.31 -8.48 -1.46
N GLU A 351 15.32 -9.35 -1.42
CA GLU A 351 16.36 -9.33 -0.39
C GLU A 351 17.26 -8.09 -0.54
N ASP A 352 17.08 -7.09 0.32
CA ASP A 352 18.00 -5.96 0.42
C ASP A 352 19.10 -6.23 1.45
N PRO A 353 20.35 -5.80 1.21
CA PRO A 353 21.47 -6.15 2.08
C PRO A 353 21.34 -5.60 3.51
N THR A 354 20.57 -4.53 3.72
CA THR A 354 20.33 -3.92 5.02
C THR A 354 18.96 -3.21 5.07
N VAL A 355 18.44 -2.91 6.26
CA VAL A 355 17.29 -2.03 6.46
C VAL A 355 17.48 -0.66 5.80
N LEU A 356 18.66 -0.03 5.90
CA LEU A 356 18.88 1.28 5.24
C LEU A 356 18.69 1.20 3.72
N HIS A 357 19.24 0.17 3.08
CA HIS A 357 18.96 -0.13 1.67
C HIS A 357 17.46 -0.35 1.40
N SER A 358 16.72 -1.00 2.30
CA SER A 358 15.25 -1.10 2.17
C SER A 358 14.56 0.26 2.15
N LEU A 359 15.01 1.20 2.98
CA LEU A 359 14.49 2.58 3.01
C LEU A 359 14.90 3.36 1.75
N ASP A 360 16.13 3.19 1.26
CA ASP A 360 16.58 3.78 -0.01
C ASP A 360 15.79 3.21 -1.20
N SER A 361 15.54 1.91 -1.20
CA SER A 361 14.71 1.24 -2.20
C SER A 361 13.28 1.77 -2.19
N ALA A 362 12.73 2.17 -1.04
CA ALA A 362 11.43 2.86 -0.96
C ALA A 362 11.47 4.23 -1.65
N VAL A 363 12.55 5.00 -1.47
CA VAL A 363 12.76 6.30 -2.15
C VAL A 363 12.93 6.13 -3.66
N ASN A 364 13.63 5.08 -4.11
CA ASN A 364 13.75 4.78 -5.53
C ASN A 364 12.39 4.40 -6.14
N SER A 365 11.60 3.58 -5.44
CA SER A 365 10.23 3.25 -5.84
C SER A 365 9.30 4.47 -5.85
N PHE A 366 9.51 5.46 -4.97
CA PHE A 366 8.80 6.73 -5.04
C PHE A 366 9.02 7.41 -6.39
N ALA A 367 10.27 7.59 -6.82
CA ALA A 367 10.59 8.31 -8.06
C ALA A 367 10.00 7.63 -9.30
N ASP A 368 10.09 6.31 -9.36
CA ASP A 368 9.50 5.52 -10.46
C ASP A 368 7.97 5.61 -10.46
N SER A 369 7.34 5.43 -9.28
CA SER A 369 5.88 5.54 -9.12
C SER A 369 5.36 6.96 -9.37
N PHE A 370 6.13 7.99 -9.04
CA PHE A 370 5.77 9.40 -9.22
C PHE A 370 5.54 9.78 -10.69
N ARG A 371 6.12 9.02 -11.63
CA ARG A 371 5.95 9.25 -13.08
C ARG A 371 4.54 8.97 -13.59
N VAL A 372 3.78 8.13 -12.88
CA VAL A 372 2.44 7.68 -13.31
C VAL A 372 1.30 8.26 -12.48
N ILE A 373 1.61 9.02 -11.42
CA ILE A 373 0.61 9.80 -10.69
C ILE A 373 0.32 11.13 -11.41
N ARG A 374 -0.94 11.56 -11.34
CA ARG A 374 -1.43 12.80 -11.95
C ARG A 374 -0.75 14.05 -11.35
N PRO A 375 -0.41 15.08 -12.14
CA PRO A 375 0.17 16.32 -11.63
C PRO A 375 -0.61 16.97 -10.48
N GLU A 376 -1.93 16.87 -10.52
CA GLU A 376 -2.87 17.43 -9.53
C GLU A 376 -2.61 16.90 -8.11
N VAL A 377 -2.08 15.68 -7.98
CA VAL A 377 -1.80 15.03 -6.69
C VAL A 377 -0.32 15.09 -6.29
N HIS A 378 0.55 15.71 -7.08
CA HIS A 378 1.99 15.79 -6.77
C HIS A 378 2.28 16.47 -5.44
N SER A 379 1.47 17.47 -5.06
CA SER A 379 1.61 18.17 -3.77
C SER A 379 1.39 17.25 -2.57
N LEU A 380 0.40 16.35 -2.64
CA LEU A 380 0.14 15.33 -1.63
C LEU A 380 1.37 14.41 -1.48
N ALA A 381 1.87 13.90 -2.61
CA ALA A 381 3.00 12.99 -2.62
C ALA A 381 4.30 13.61 -2.09
N LEU A 382 4.62 14.83 -2.50
CA LEU A 382 5.82 15.55 -2.05
C LEU A 382 5.75 15.94 -0.57
N SER A 383 4.56 16.33 -0.09
CA SER A 383 4.34 16.62 1.33
C SER A 383 4.52 15.38 2.20
N GLY A 384 3.93 14.25 1.78
CA GLY A 384 4.13 12.96 2.43
C GLY A 384 5.61 12.57 2.48
N LEU A 385 6.33 12.72 1.37
CA LEU A 385 7.73 12.30 1.28
C LEU A 385 8.61 13.11 2.24
N ARG A 386 8.39 14.42 2.32
CA ARG A 386 9.13 15.29 3.25
C ARG A 386 8.92 14.86 4.71
N ARG A 387 7.67 14.61 5.10
CA ARG A 387 7.34 14.11 6.44
C ARG A 387 8.00 12.76 6.71
N THR A 388 7.90 11.84 5.76
CA THR A 388 8.45 10.49 5.88
C THR A 388 9.97 10.48 5.95
N LYS A 389 10.66 11.35 5.19
CA LYS A 389 12.12 11.52 5.32
C LYS A 389 12.53 11.97 6.72
N THR A 390 11.80 12.93 7.29
CA THR A 390 12.05 13.40 8.67
C THR A 390 11.84 12.26 9.69
N ALA A 391 10.79 11.45 9.50
CA ALA A 391 10.55 10.26 10.32
C ALA A 391 11.69 9.23 10.19
N VAL A 392 12.15 8.95 8.97
CA VAL A 392 13.27 8.05 8.71
C VAL A 392 14.56 8.55 9.36
N GLU A 393 14.83 9.86 9.32
CA GLU A 393 15.98 10.47 10.00
C GLU A 393 15.89 10.27 11.52
N ARG A 394 14.71 10.47 12.13
CA ARG A 394 14.49 10.23 13.57
C ARG A 394 14.73 8.78 13.94
N VAL A 395 14.11 7.85 13.22
CA VAL A 395 14.29 6.41 13.45
C VAL A 395 15.76 6.03 13.27
N THR A 396 16.43 6.57 12.25
CA THR A 396 17.84 6.31 12.01
C THR A 396 18.71 6.78 13.16
N ARG A 397 18.40 7.95 13.73
CA ARG A 397 19.12 8.48 14.89
C ARG A 397 18.87 7.63 16.14
N ILE A 398 17.62 7.30 16.44
CA ILE A 398 17.26 6.42 17.57
C ILE A 398 17.97 5.07 17.44
N MET A 399 17.94 4.44 16.27
CA MET A 399 18.62 3.17 16.01
C MET A 399 20.13 3.27 16.23
N ARG A 400 20.78 4.37 15.80
CA ARG A 400 22.22 4.58 16.07
C ARG A 400 22.51 4.69 17.56
N GLU A 401 21.70 5.41 18.31
CA GLU A 401 21.90 5.59 19.76
C GLU A 401 21.57 4.31 20.55
N LEU A 402 20.55 3.56 20.13
CA LEU A 402 20.13 2.31 20.76
C LEU A 402 21.23 1.27 20.76
N PHE A 403 22.01 1.24 19.70
CA PHE A 403 23.12 0.31 19.59
C PHE A 403 24.47 0.95 19.92
N SER A 404 24.56 2.27 20.11
CA SER A 404 25.81 2.98 20.45
C SER A 404 26.44 2.46 21.75
N GLY A 405 27.76 2.34 21.77
CA GLY A 405 28.51 2.00 22.99
C GLY A 405 28.29 0.57 23.49
N ILE A 406 27.79 -0.35 22.65
CA ILE A 406 27.69 -1.76 23.04
C ILE A 406 29.09 -2.35 23.08
N ILE A 407 29.68 -2.37 24.27
CA ILE A 407 30.99 -2.96 24.54
C ILE A 407 30.90 -4.47 24.27
N ILE A 408 31.77 -4.99 23.37
CA ILE A 408 31.99 -6.43 23.23
C ILE A 408 32.71 -6.89 24.50
N GLY A 409 31.98 -7.33 25.53
CA GLY A 409 32.59 -7.71 26.80
C GLY A 409 31.60 -7.87 27.95
N PRO A 410 32.08 -8.19 29.17
CA PRO A 410 31.21 -8.52 30.30
C PRO A 410 30.39 -7.31 30.78
N LYS A 411 29.18 -7.63 31.24
CA LYS A 411 28.00 -6.78 31.53
C LYS A 411 28.33 -5.41 32.15
N GLU A 412 27.81 -4.36 31.50
CA GLU A 412 27.43 -3.11 32.19
C GLU A 412 26.32 -3.38 33.21
N GLU A 413 26.08 -2.42 34.10
CA GLU A 413 25.00 -2.46 35.10
C GLU A 413 23.65 -2.86 34.46
N PRO A 414 22.78 -3.57 35.21
CA PRO A 414 21.53 -4.09 34.67
C PRO A 414 20.55 -2.95 34.36
N THR A 415 20.64 -2.39 33.17
CA THR A 415 19.58 -1.57 32.57
C THR A 415 18.60 -2.48 31.85
N THR A 416 17.30 -2.36 32.13
CA THR A 416 16.26 -3.10 31.41
C THR A 416 16.23 -2.70 29.93
N GLY A 417 15.71 -3.57 29.06
CA GLY A 417 15.53 -3.24 27.64
C GLY A 417 14.78 -1.92 27.42
N ILE A 418 13.71 -1.66 28.19
CA ILE A 418 12.94 -0.40 28.13
C ILE A 418 13.81 0.81 28.47
N GLN A 419 14.64 0.73 29.52
CA GLN A 419 15.54 1.82 29.90
C GLN A 419 16.55 2.12 28.78
N LYS A 420 17.06 1.10 28.08
CA LYS A 420 17.96 1.30 26.93
C LYS A 420 17.27 2.07 25.81
N VAL A 421 16.01 1.74 25.50
CA VAL A 421 15.23 2.45 24.47
C VAL A 421 14.99 3.90 24.86
N LEU A 422 14.56 4.17 26.09
CA LEU A 422 14.33 5.53 26.57
C LEU A 422 15.61 6.38 26.55
N GLN A 423 16.74 5.83 27.03
CA GLN A 423 18.04 6.50 26.98
C GLN A 423 18.49 6.77 25.53
N ALA A 424 18.22 5.86 24.61
CA ALA A 424 18.54 6.05 23.20
C ALA A 424 17.73 7.19 22.57
N ILE A 425 16.44 7.27 22.88
CA ILE A 425 15.57 8.36 22.43
C ILE A 425 16.01 9.70 23.02
N GLU A 426 16.36 9.74 24.31
CA GLU A 426 16.87 10.94 24.98
C GLU A 426 18.20 11.40 24.36
N LYS A 427 19.18 10.50 24.19
CA LYS A 427 20.45 10.80 23.52
C LYS A 427 20.25 11.27 22.07
N ALA A 428 19.30 10.68 21.35
CA ALA A 428 18.95 11.11 20.00
C ALA A 428 18.42 12.54 19.99
N HIS A 429 17.53 12.86 20.93
CA HIS A 429 16.98 14.19 21.13
C HIS A 429 18.06 15.22 21.49
N ASP A 430 18.96 14.89 22.41
CA ASP A 430 20.00 15.81 22.88
C ASP A 430 21.03 16.13 21.79
N LYS A 431 21.31 15.17 20.90
CA LYS A 431 22.32 15.37 19.85
C LYS A 431 21.78 16.12 18.64
N ASP A 432 20.52 15.89 18.25
CA ASP A 432 19.89 16.53 17.07
C ASP A 432 18.55 17.19 17.45
N PRO A 433 18.52 18.16 18.39
CA PRO A 433 17.28 18.70 18.95
C PRO A 433 16.33 19.24 17.87
N GLU A 434 16.86 19.83 16.80
CA GLU A 434 16.08 20.34 15.66
C GLU A 434 15.21 19.28 14.98
N LEU A 435 15.65 18.03 14.96
CA LEU A 435 14.90 16.90 14.40
C LEU A 435 13.69 16.52 15.28
N PHE A 436 13.71 16.96 16.54
CA PHE A 436 12.73 16.63 17.57
C PHE A 436 11.98 17.83 18.15
N THR A 437 12.30 19.10 17.84
CA THR A 437 11.62 20.28 18.43
C THR A 437 10.61 21.01 17.51
N VAL A 438 9.40 21.17 18.04
CA VAL A 438 8.31 22.18 17.83
C VAL A 438 7.76 22.50 16.44
N GLU A 439 8.53 22.62 15.35
CA GLU A 439 7.91 22.98 14.05
C GLU A 439 7.14 21.81 13.38
N HIS A 440 7.36 20.59 13.86
CA HIS A 440 6.94 19.34 13.20
C HIS A 440 6.27 18.33 14.16
N LYS A 441 5.70 18.78 15.29
CA LYS A 441 5.08 17.91 16.28
C LYS A 441 3.65 18.32 16.62
N ARG A 442 2.71 17.73 15.91
CA ARG A 442 1.35 17.48 16.42
C ARG A 442 1.26 16.00 16.75
N ILE A 443 1.27 15.68 18.04
CA ILE A 443 0.98 14.32 18.55
C ILE A 443 -0.26 14.40 19.44
N SER A 444 -1.21 13.50 19.21
CA SER A 444 -2.41 13.38 20.03
C SER A 444 -2.12 12.65 21.36
N GLY A 445 -3.07 12.66 22.29
CA GLY A 445 -2.96 11.83 23.51
C GLY A 445 -2.86 10.33 23.19
N ALA A 446 -3.69 9.86 22.24
CA ALA A 446 -3.63 8.48 21.75
C ALA A 446 -2.28 8.16 21.08
N GLY A 447 -1.69 9.11 20.36
CA GLY A 447 -0.36 8.96 19.77
C GLY A 447 0.74 8.80 20.80
N ARG A 448 0.66 9.52 21.94
CA ARG A 448 1.59 9.32 23.07
C ARG A 448 1.45 7.91 23.66
N GLU A 449 0.22 7.48 23.94
CA GLU A 449 -0.02 6.12 24.47
C GLU A 449 0.48 5.02 23.50
N TYR A 450 0.29 5.21 22.20
CA TYR A 450 0.81 4.29 21.19
C TYR A 450 2.35 4.26 21.19
N HIS A 451 2.98 5.43 21.25
CA HIS A 451 4.43 5.54 21.33
C HIS A 451 4.99 4.84 22.58
N ASP A 452 4.36 5.02 23.74
CA ASP A 452 4.76 4.36 24.99
C ASP A 452 4.71 2.83 24.86
N LYS A 453 3.63 2.29 24.26
CA LYS A 453 3.51 0.84 23.98
C LYS A 453 4.57 0.33 23.01
N VAL A 454 4.94 1.13 22.00
CA VAL A 454 6.02 0.78 21.07
C VAL A 454 7.37 0.74 21.79
N VAL A 455 7.64 1.70 22.67
CA VAL A 455 8.87 1.73 23.49
C VAL A 455 8.94 0.51 24.41
N GLU A 456 7.83 0.15 25.07
CA GLU A 456 7.73 -1.05 25.90
C GLU A 456 8.01 -2.31 25.06
N HIS A 457 7.36 -2.47 23.91
CA HIS A 457 7.54 -3.63 23.03
C HIS A 457 8.97 -3.77 22.51
N ILE A 458 9.59 -2.68 22.08
CA ILE A 458 11.01 -2.69 21.66
C ILE A 458 11.92 -3.06 22.83
N GLY A 459 11.61 -2.55 24.03
CA GLY A 459 12.31 -2.92 25.26
C GLY A 459 12.25 -4.42 25.53
N ASP A 460 11.05 -5.02 25.40
CA ASP A 460 10.84 -6.46 25.57
C ASP A 460 11.61 -7.28 24.52
N LEU A 461 11.60 -6.86 23.25
CA LEU A 461 12.36 -7.52 22.17
C LEU A 461 13.87 -7.56 22.46
N LEU A 462 14.42 -6.45 22.94
CA LEU A 462 15.83 -6.36 23.29
C LEU A 462 16.15 -7.21 24.53
N GLN A 463 15.29 -7.16 25.54
CA GLN A 463 15.46 -7.92 26.77
C GLN A 463 15.44 -9.43 26.49
N ASP A 464 14.45 -9.91 25.71
CA ASP A 464 14.36 -11.30 25.25
C ASP A 464 15.63 -11.75 24.52
N TRP A 465 16.16 -10.90 23.62
CA TRP A 465 17.42 -11.21 22.93
C TRP A 465 18.59 -11.34 23.89
N PHE A 466 18.78 -10.38 24.80
CA PHE A 466 19.89 -10.42 25.76
C PHE A 466 19.77 -11.59 26.74
N ASP A 467 18.56 -11.93 27.17
CA ASP A 467 18.32 -13.04 28.09
C ASP A 467 18.57 -14.39 27.43
N THR A 468 18.29 -14.53 26.13
CA THR A 468 18.43 -15.80 25.39
C THR A 468 19.79 -15.97 24.71
N GLN A 469 20.35 -14.91 24.13
CA GLN A 469 21.58 -14.97 23.32
C GLN A 469 22.79 -14.33 24.01
N GLY A 470 22.59 -13.56 25.09
CA GLY A 470 23.65 -12.97 25.92
C GLY A 470 24.35 -11.75 25.32
N SER A 471 24.51 -11.67 23.99
CA SER A 471 25.16 -10.55 23.31
C SER A 471 24.69 -10.36 21.87
N ILE A 472 25.06 -9.23 21.27
CA ILE A 472 24.83 -8.96 19.86
C ILE A 472 25.92 -9.65 19.02
N PRO A 473 25.58 -10.34 17.91
CA PRO A 473 26.51 -11.16 17.15
C PRO A 473 27.39 -10.35 16.19
N PHE A 474 28.37 -9.63 16.72
CA PHE A 474 29.34 -8.87 15.93
C PHE A 474 30.46 -9.74 15.36
N ASN A 475 31.06 -9.29 14.25
CA ASN A 475 32.26 -9.92 13.72
C ASN A 475 33.48 -9.49 14.56
N PRO A 476 34.19 -10.42 15.22
CA PRO A 476 35.29 -10.09 16.12
C PRO A 476 36.51 -9.47 15.41
N LYS A 477 36.55 -9.52 14.06
CA LYS A 477 37.59 -8.85 13.25
C LYS A 477 37.33 -7.37 13.05
N ASP A 478 36.12 -6.88 13.34
CA ASP A 478 35.82 -5.46 13.26
C ASP A 478 36.47 -4.74 14.46
N LYS A 479 37.54 -3.98 14.17
CA LYS A 479 38.34 -3.24 15.17
C LYS A 479 37.67 -1.97 15.70
N VAL A 480 36.41 -1.72 15.35
CA VAL A 480 35.66 -0.52 15.72
C VAL A 480 34.68 -0.92 16.81
N GLU A 481 34.55 -0.11 17.86
CA GLU A 481 33.51 -0.30 18.87
C GLU A 481 32.16 -0.54 18.18
N PRO A 482 31.47 -1.66 18.46
CA PRO A 482 30.18 -1.88 17.88
C PRO A 482 29.20 -0.86 18.41
N GLY A 483 28.37 -0.35 17.50
CA GLY A 483 27.14 0.28 17.94
C GLY A 483 26.56 1.39 17.11
N ALA A 484 27.41 2.16 16.42
CA ALA A 484 26.94 3.23 15.54
C ALA A 484 27.37 3.06 14.07
N LEU A 485 28.53 2.42 13.84
CA LEU A 485 29.16 2.38 12.51
C LEU A 485 29.01 1.04 11.78
N LYS A 486 28.89 -0.08 12.50
CA LYS A 486 28.72 -1.43 11.92
C LYS A 486 27.77 -2.28 12.75
N LEU A 487 26.49 -2.24 12.42
CA LEU A 487 25.42 -3.04 13.00
C LEU A 487 24.90 -4.01 11.92
N PRO A 488 24.95 -5.35 12.16
CA PRO A 488 24.49 -6.34 11.19
C PRO A 488 23.09 -6.04 10.72
N TYR A 489 22.89 -6.07 9.39
CA TYR A 489 21.63 -5.82 8.70
C TYR A 489 21.01 -4.43 8.87
N TRP A 490 21.45 -3.60 9.82
CA TRP A 490 21.05 -2.19 9.87
C TRP A 490 21.82 -1.37 8.82
N ASN A 491 23.16 -1.41 8.90
CA ASN A 491 24.05 -0.68 7.99
C ASN A 491 25.25 -1.53 7.51
N THR A 492 25.30 -2.80 7.89
CA THR A 492 26.29 -3.77 7.43
C THR A 492 25.59 -4.91 6.67
N PRO A 493 25.98 -5.24 5.43
CA PRO A 493 25.30 -6.24 4.62
C PRO A 493 25.15 -7.59 5.31
N LEU A 494 23.94 -8.15 5.24
CA LEU A 494 23.63 -9.51 5.68
C LEU A 494 24.04 -10.52 4.60
N LYS A 495 24.65 -11.64 5.01
CA LYS A 495 24.78 -12.80 4.12
C LYS A 495 23.48 -13.60 4.20
N TYR A 496 22.74 -13.63 3.10
CA TYR A 496 21.54 -14.46 2.97
C TYR A 496 21.89 -15.95 2.84
N PRO A 497 21.07 -16.85 3.42
CA PRO A 497 21.20 -18.28 3.19
C PRO A 497 20.90 -18.62 1.73
N GLU A 498 21.52 -19.69 1.24
CA GLU A 498 21.11 -20.31 -0.03
C GLU A 498 19.65 -20.79 0.06
N ARG A 499 19.02 -21.02 -1.09
CA ARG A 499 17.63 -21.50 -1.17
C ARG A 499 17.56 -22.83 -1.87
N ASP A 500 16.66 -23.68 -1.41
CA ASP A 500 16.38 -24.97 -2.05
C ASP A 500 15.59 -24.81 -3.37
N GLU A 501 15.34 -25.93 -4.04
CA GLU A 501 14.54 -25.98 -5.29
C GLU A 501 13.10 -25.48 -5.13
N HIS A 502 12.60 -25.38 -3.90
CA HIS A 502 11.29 -24.83 -3.56
C HIS A 502 11.37 -23.38 -3.07
N GLY A 503 12.54 -22.75 -3.13
CA GLY A 503 12.78 -21.39 -2.69
C GLY A 503 12.83 -21.20 -1.18
N ARG A 504 12.91 -22.27 -0.38
CA ARG A 504 13.01 -22.20 1.08
C ARG A 504 14.45 -21.91 1.50
N VAL A 505 14.61 -21.13 2.55
CA VAL A 505 15.93 -20.76 3.09
C VAL A 505 16.63 -21.98 3.71
N ASP A 506 17.87 -22.22 3.29
CA ASP A 506 18.76 -23.24 3.85
C ASP A 506 19.78 -22.60 4.80
N LEU A 507 19.45 -22.58 6.09
CA LEU A 507 20.32 -22.05 7.14
C LEU A 507 21.61 -22.84 7.34
N SER A 508 21.74 -24.05 6.75
CA SER A 508 22.96 -24.84 6.82
C SER A 508 24.09 -24.25 5.96
N SER A 509 23.74 -23.45 4.94
CA SER A 509 24.69 -22.69 4.10
C SER A 509 25.44 -21.56 4.83
N LEU A 510 25.00 -21.22 6.04
CA LEU A 510 25.59 -20.19 6.89
C LEU A 510 26.51 -20.82 7.95
N ASN A 511 27.59 -20.14 8.34
CA ASN A 511 28.35 -20.52 9.54
C ASN A 511 27.62 -20.07 10.83
N GLU A 512 28.13 -20.46 12.00
CA GLU A 512 27.46 -20.16 13.29
C GLU A 512 27.24 -18.65 13.52
N LEU A 513 28.26 -17.83 13.27
CA LEU A 513 28.17 -16.38 13.40
C LEU A 513 27.13 -15.81 12.42
N GLN A 514 27.14 -16.27 11.17
CA GLN A 514 26.20 -15.84 10.13
C GLN A 514 24.76 -16.21 10.48
N ARG A 515 24.52 -17.41 11.05
CA ARG A 515 23.19 -17.79 11.55
C ARG A 515 22.71 -16.87 12.67
N LYS A 516 23.58 -16.56 13.65
CA LYS A 516 23.24 -15.62 14.73
C LYS A 516 22.96 -14.22 14.19
N GLN A 517 23.74 -13.75 13.23
CA GLN A 517 23.53 -12.46 12.56
C GLN A 517 22.21 -12.41 11.77
N PHE A 518 21.85 -13.51 11.08
CA PHE A 518 20.58 -13.63 10.38
C PHE A 518 19.39 -13.60 11.34
N ALA A 519 19.46 -14.34 12.45
CA ALA A 519 18.41 -14.28 13.49
C ALA A 519 18.30 -12.89 14.14
N PHE A 520 19.44 -12.21 14.38
CA PHE A 520 19.43 -10.86 14.93
C PHE A 520 18.88 -9.81 13.93
N ALA A 521 19.09 -10.02 12.63
CA ALA A 521 18.57 -9.16 11.58
C ALA A 521 17.03 -9.05 11.62
N GLU A 522 16.34 -10.15 11.97
CA GLU A 522 14.89 -10.12 12.16
C GLU A 522 14.47 -9.18 13.30
N ARG A 523 15.22 -9.15 14.40
CA ARG A 523 14.99 -8.22 15.52
C ARG A 523 15.25 -6.77 15.14
N ILE A 524 16.36 -6.52 14.44
CA ILE A 524 16.68 -5.17 13.91
C ILE A 524 15.57 -4.66 13.00
N ARG A 525 15.06 -5.52 12.11
CA ARG A 525 13.92 -5.21 11.25
C ARG A 525 12.68 -4.87 12.06
N GLU A 526 12.32 -5.72 13.02
CA GLU A 526 11.12 -5.55 13.86
C GLU A 526 11.17 -4.21 14.62
N ILE A 527 12.31 -3.88 15.22
CA ILE A 527 12.50 -2.61 15.93
C ILE A 527 12.34 -1.42 14.98
N ALA A 528 13.01 -1.45 13.82
CA ALA A 528 12.93 -0.36 12.84
C ALA A 528 11.49 -0.18 12.32
N VAL A 529 10.77 -1.27 12.06
CA VAL A 529 9.37 -1.28 11.63
C VAL A 529 8.47 -0.65 12.67
N GLU A 530 8.58 -1.05 13.95
CA GLU A 530 7.72 -0.51 15.01
C GLU A 530 8.01 0.97 15.29
N LEU A 531 9.29 1.40 15.22
CA LEU A 531 9.65 2.82 15.30
C LEU A 531 9.04 3.64 14.14
N LEU A 532 9.17 3.16 12.89
CA LEU A 532 8.55 3.81 11.72
C LEU A 532 7.02 3.87 11.85
N ARG A 533 6.40 2.86 12.46
CA ARG A 533 4.95 2.89 12.70
C ARG A 533 4.54 3.91 13.75
N ALA A 534 5.32 4.08 14.81
CA ALA A 534 5.07 5.12 15.81
C ALA A 534 5.11 6.54 15.20
N GLU A 535 6.00 6.75 14.21
CA GLU A 535 6.13 8.03 13.50
C GLU A 535 4.85 8.46 12.74
N GLN A 536 3.92 7.54 12.47
CA GLN A 536 2.62 7.89 11.87
C GLN A 536 1.80 8.86 12.75
N TRP A 537 2.05 8.88 14.06
CA TRP A 537 1.35 9.76 14.99
C TRP A 537 1.95 11.15 15.10
N ILE A 538 3.06 11.42 14.40
CA ILE A 538 3.78 12.70 14.43
C ILE A 538 3.55 13.44 13.12
N PHE A 539 2.88 14.61 13.19
CA PHE A 539 2.55 15.46 12.04
C PHE A 539 3.16 16.85 12.11
#